data_AF-A0A6G1RLM8-F1
#
_entry.id   AF-A0A6G1RLM8-F1
#
_cell.length_a   1.000
_cell.length_b   1.000
_cell.length_c   1.000
_cell.angle_alpha   90.00
_cell.angle_beta   90.00
_cell.angle_gamma   90.00
#
_symmetry.space_group_name_H-M   'P 1'
#
loop_
_entity.id
_entity.type
_entity.pdbx_description
1 polymer ?
#
loop_
_entity_poly.entity_id
_entity_poly.type
_entity_poly.pdbx_seq_one_letter_code
_entity_poly.pdbx_strand_id
1 'polypeptide(L)'
;MAEMQRAWKEKLEQAEKRKLEDIKELQKAGIAFKMDNRLPNLVNLNEDPQLSEVLLYMIKEGETTVGRYTPNSKHDIQLSGVLIADDHCVIKNTAGKVSITPLREAKTYVNGKCILDPTVLQHGDRVVLGGDHYFRFNHPVEVQKFRRTSCGTTLLHDGPKDFEFAKNELLIAQ
;
A
#
# COMPACT_ATOMS: atom_id res chain seq x y z
N MET A 1 28.15 16.20 31.09
CA MET A 1 27.74 15.08 30.20
C MET A 1 26.56 14.27 30.76
N ALA A 2 26.61 13.80 32.02
CA ALA A 2 25.52 13.02 32.62
C ALA A 2 24.17 13.76 32.76
N GLU A 3 24.18 15.07 33.01
CA GLU A 3 22.95 15.90 33.03
C GLU A 3 22.32 16.06 31.66
N MET A 4 23.13 16.22 30.62
CA MET A 4 22.67 16.30 29.24
C MET A 4 22.06 14.97 28.78
N GLN A 5 22.65 13.84 29.16
CA GLN A 5 22.07 12.51 28.92
C GLN A 5 20.75 12.31 29.68
N ARG A 6 20.63 12.81 30.92
CA ARG A 6 19.37 12.78 31.68
C ARG A 6 18.27 13.62 31.01
N ALA A 7 18.58 14.85 30.60
CA ALA A 7 17.63 15.73 29.93
C ALA A 7 17.16 15.18 28.57
N TRP A 8 18.05 14.53 27.82
CA TRP A 8 17.69 13.85 26.57
C TRP A 8 16.78 12.65 26.81
N LYS A 9 17.07 11.85 27.86
CA LYS A 9 16.24 10.71 28.26
C LYS A 9 14.83 11.15 28.65
N GLU A 10 14.73 12.22 29.45
CA GLU A 10 13.45 12.78 29.88
C GLU A 10 12.64 13.37 28.72
N LYS A 11 13.30 14.05 27.77
CA LYS A 11 12.65 14.53 26.54
C LYS A 11 12.16 13.38 25.65
N LEU A 12 12.93 12.31 25.53
CA LEU A 12 12.54 11.12 24.77
C LEU A 12 11.30 10.47 25.39
N GLU A 13 11.29 10.31 26.71
CA GLU A 13 10.18 9.71 27.45
C GLU A 13 8.90 10.57 27.36
N GLN A 14 9.03 11.90 27.43
CA GLN A 14 7.91 12.81 27.17
C GLN A 14 7.38 12.72 25.73
N ALA A 15 8.25 12.59 24.74
CA ALA A 15 7.84 12.44 23.34
C ALA A 15 7.13 11.10 23.10
N GLU A 16 7.64 10.01 23.68
CA GLU A 16 7.01 8.68 23.62
C GLU A 16 5.64 8.68 24.28
N LYS A 17 5.49 9.35 25.43
CA LYS A 17 4.22 9.46 26.13
C LYS A 17 3.18 10.24 25.33
N ARG A 18 3.56 11.39 24.76
CA ARG A 18 2.66 12.19 23.88
C ARG A 18 2.21 11.38 22.67
N LYS A 19 3.15 10.71 22.00
CA LYS A 19 2.84 9.84 20.87
C LYS A 19 1.82 8.76 21.24
N LEU A 20 1.94 8.17 22.43
CA LEU A 20 1.00 7.13 22.89
C LEU A 20 -0.39 7.71 23.18
N GLU A 21 -0.47 8.90 23.76
CA GLU A 21 -1.71 9.62 24.01
C GLU A 21 -2.41 9.98 22.69
N ASP A 22 -1.67 10.53 21.72
CA ASP A 22 -2.18 10.86 20.38
C ASP A 22 -2.74 9.62 19.66
N ILE A 23 -2.01 8.49 19.70
CA ILE A 23 -2.48 7.22 19.13
C ILE A 23 -3.78 6.76 19.78
N LYS A 24 -3.91 6.92 21.11
CA LYS A 24 -5.09 6.50 21.87
C LYS A 24 -6.30 7.39 21.58
N GLU A 25 -6.09 8.69 21.38
CA GLU A 25 -7.14 9.62 20.97
C GLU A 25 -7.62 9.32 19.56
N LEU A 26 -6.70 9.08 18.62
CA LEU A 26 -7.03 8.63 17.27
C LEU A 26 -7.81 7.30 17.31
N GLN A 27 -7.48 6.38 18.22
CA GLN A 27 -8.19 5.11 18.38
C GLN A 27 -9.63 5.33 18.86
N LYS A 28 -9.81 6.21 19.85
CA LYS A 28 -11.14 6.58 20.36
C LYS A 28 -11.99 7.33 19.33
N ALA A 29 -11.35 8.14 18.49
CA ALA A 29 -12.01 8.82 17.37
C ALA A 29 -12.39 7.87 16.22
N GLY A 30 -12.06 6.57 16.32
CA GLY A 30 -12.29 5.58 15.27
C GLY A 30 -11.33 5.70 14.08
N ILE A 31 -10.31 6.57 14.18
CA ILE A 31 -9.36 6.88 13.11
C ILE A 31 -8.15 5.96 13.15
N ALA A 32 -7.65 5.62 14.34
CA ALA A 32 -6.56 4.66 14.47
C ALA A 32 -7.13 3.24 14.50
N PHE A 33 -7.42 2.71 13.32
CA PHE A 33 -7.35 1.28 13.13
C PHE A 33 -5.96 0.84 13.59
N LYS A 34 -5.90 -0.06 14.58
CA LYS A 34 -4.73 -0.93 14.74
C LYS A 34 -4.62 -1.68 13.41
N MET A 35 -3.93 -1.08 12.43
CA MET A 35 -3.56 -1.77 11.22
C MET A 35 -2.85 -3.02 11.68
N ASP A 36 -3.41 -4.17 11.36
CA ASP A 36 -2.74 -5.43 11.59
C ASP A 36 -1.55 -5.43 10.64
N ASN A 37 -0.45 -4.84 11.11
CA ASN A 37 0.71 -4.41 10.32
C ASN A 37 1.55 -5.60 9.83
N ARG A 38 0.90 -6.77 9.75
CA ARG A 38 1.40 -8.08 9.35
C ARG A 38 0.73 -8.55 8.06
N LEU A 39 -0.44 -8.02 7.71
CA LEU A 39 -1.13 -8.42 6.48
C LEU A 39 -0.66 -7.57 5.28
N PRO A 40 -0.53 -8.18 4.09
CA PRO A 40 -0.32 -7.42 2.87
C PRO A 40 -1.44 -6.40 2.65
N ASN A 41 -1.11 -5.23 2.12
CA ASN A 41 -2.07 -4.15 1.88
C ASN A 41 -1.69 -3.29 0.68
N LEU A 42 -2.70 -2.64 0.08
CA LEU A 42 -2.54 -1.58 -0.91
C LEU A 42 -2.81 -0.24 -0.22
N VAL A 43 -1.86 0.69 -0.34
CA VAL A 43 -2.01 2.07 0.12
C VAL A 43 -2.31 2.94 -1.09
N ASN A 44 -3.39 3.71 -1.05
CA ASN A 44 -3.70 4.68 -2.10
C ASN A 44 -2.68 5.82 -2.07
N LEU A 45 -2.09 6.13 -3.24
CA LEU A 45 -1.11 7.20 -3.42
C LEU A 45 -1.74 8.49 -3.96
N ASN A 46 -2.99 8.46 -4.41
CA ASN A 46 -3.65 9.67 -4.91
C ASN A 46 -3.82 10.69 -3.78
N GLU A 47 -3.30 11.89 -3.99
CA GLU A 47 -3.43 13.01 -3.04
C GLU A 47 -4.69 13.86 -3.30
N ASP A 48 -5.40 13.61 -4.40
CA ASP A 48 -6.58 14.38 -4.82
C ASP A 48 -7.81 14.04 -3.96
N PRO A 49 -8.37 15.01 -3.20
CA PRO A 49 -9.58 14.80 -2.41
C PRO A 49 -10.82 14.40 -3.23
N GLN A 50 -10.87 14.69 -4.53
CA GLN A 50 -11.99 14.33 -5.41
C GLN A 50 -11.93 12.87 -5.88
N LEU A 51 -10.74 12.25 -5.82
CA LEU A 51 -10.52 10.82 -6.07
C LEU A 51 -10.46 10.02 -4.75
N SER A 52 -10.97 10.60 -3.64
CA SER A 52 -10.88 10.05 -2.28
C SER A 52 -11.60 8.71 -2.14
N GLU A 53 -10.92 7.68 -2.57
CA GLU A 53 -11.22 6.30 -2.25
C GLU A 53 -10.66 5.95 -0.87
N VAL A 54 -10.90 4.71 -0.44
CA VAL A 54 -10.34 4.21 0.82
C VAL A 54 -8.81 4.31 0.76
N LEU A 55 -8.20 4.94 1.75
CA LEU A 55 -6.75 5.16 1.82
C LEU A 55 -5.94 3.86 1.85
N LEU A 56 -6.56 2.76 2.27
CA LEU A 56 -5.91 1.48 2.52
C LEU A 56 -6.86 0.31 2.27
N TYR A 57 -6.41 -0.67 1.48
CA TYR A 57 -7.07 -1.96 1.32
C TYR A 57 -6.21 -3.09 1.88
N MET A 58 -6.73 -3.83 2.86
CA MET A 58 -6.07 -5.02 3.40
C MET A 58 -6.34 -6.23 2.52
N ILE A 59 -5.29 -6.95 2.13
CA ILE A 59 -5.38 -8.16 1.31
C ILE A 59 -5.32 -9.38 2.24
N LYS A 60 -6.49 -9.95 2.51
CA LYS A 60 -6.63 -11.17 3.32
C LYS A 60 -6.28 -12.41 2.50
N GLU A 61 -6.12 -13.55 3.16
CA GLU A 61 -5.96 -14.85 2.49
C GLU A 61 -7.18 -15.13 1.60
N GLY A 62 -6.94 -15.70 0.41
CA GLY A 62 -7.97 -15.96 -0.58
C GLY A 62 -7.91 -14.99 -1.77
N GLU A 63 -9.07 -14.68 -2.33
CA GLU A 63 -9.20 -13.81 -3.50
C GLU A 63 -9.88 -12.49 -3.10
N THR A 64 -9.35 -11.40 -3.62
CA THR A 64 -9.87 -10.04 -3.47
C THR A 64 -10.14 -9.51 -4.87
N THR A 65 -11.40 -9.24 -5.15
CA THR A 65 -11.88 -8.80 -6.46
C THR A 65 -11.88 -7.28 -6.56
N VAL A 66 -11.41 -6.75 -7.68
CA VAL A 66 -11.32 -5.29 -7.93
C VAL A 66 -12.12 -4.95 -9.17
N GLY A 67 -12.98 -3.94 -9.07
CA GLY A 67 -13.85 -3.55 -10.17
C GLY A 67 -14.44 -2.16 -10.00
N ARG A 68 -15.24 -1.74 -10.98
CA ARG A 68 -15.89 -0.43 -10.97
C ARG A 68 -16.92 -0.36 -9.85
N TYR A 69 -16.98 0.80 -9.19
CA TYR A 69 -18.07 1.15 -8.31
C TYR A 69 -19.38 1.30 -9.09
N THR A 70 -20.35 0.45 -8.79
CA THR A 70 -21.72 0.53 -9.30
C THR A 70 -22.69 0.18 -8.16
N PRO A 71 -23.96 0.63 -8.20
CA PRO A 71 -24.93 0.35 -7.13
C PRO A 71 -25.15 -1.14 -6.84
N ASN A 72 -24.84 -2.03 -7.80
CA ASN A 72 -24.98 -3.48 -7.69
C ASN A 72 -23.64 -4.22 -7.62
N SER A 73 -22.53 -3.50 -7.51
CA SER A 73 -21.18 -4.09 -7.49
C SER A 73 -20.99 -4.92 -6.22
N LYS A 74 -20.48 -6.14 -6.38
CA LYS A 74 -20.14 -7.05 -5.28
C LYS A 74 -18.63 -7.21 -5.09
N HIS A 75 -17.84 -6.36 -5.74
CA HIS A 75 -16.38 -6.39 -5.64
C HIS A 75 -15.94 -5.99 -4.24
N ASP A 76 -14.83 -6.57 -3.79
CA ASP A 76 -14.22 -6.27 -2.49
C ASP A 76 -13.59 -4.87 -2.49
N ILE A 77 -12.93 -4.52 -3.60
CA ILE A 77 -12.37 -3.20 -3.86
C ILE A 77 -13.14 -2.59 -5.02
N GLN A 78 -13.85 -1.50 -4.73
CA GLN A 78 -14.66 -0.78 -5.71
C GLN A 78 -14.03 0.56 -5.98
N LEU A 79 -13.69 0.80 -7.24
CA LEU A 79 -13.00 2.02 -7.67
C LEU A 79 -13.90 2.85 -8.58
N SER A 80 -13.88 4.16 -8.40
CA SER A 80 -14.64 5.10 -9.22
C SER A 80 -13.75 5.63 -10.34
N GLY A 81 -14.10 5.36 -11.59
CA GLY A 81 -13.34 5.88 -12.72
C GLY A 81 -13.84 5.32 -14.03
N VAL A 82 -13.81 6.12 -15.09
CA VAL A 82 -14.26 5.68 -16.42
C VAL A 82 -13.30 4.64 -17.00
N LEU A 83 -12.02 4.69 -16.62
CA LEU A 83 -10.97 3.79 -17.09
C LEU A 83 -10.88 2.48 -16.28
N ILE A 84 -11.61 2.39 -15.16
CA ILE A 84 -11.78 1.14 -14.42
C ILE A 84 -12.84 0.29 -15.10
N ALA A 85 -12.49 -0.93 -15.52
CA ALA A 85 -13.44 -1.93 -16.01
C ALA A 85 -14.39 -2.43 -14.90
N ASP A 86 -15.57 -2.92 -15.29
CA ASP A 86 -16.56 -3.45 -14.34
C ASP A 86 -15.98 -4.58 -13.49
N ASP A 87 -15.26 -5.53 -14.13
CA ASP A 87 -14.33 -6.45 -13.48
C ASP A 87 -12.91 -6.11 -13.95
N HIS A 88 -12.06 -5.59 -13.07
CA HIS A 88 -10.76 -5.02 -13.45
C HIS A 88 -9.61 -6.00 -13.23
N CYS A 89 -9.47 -6.51 -12.00
CA CYS A 89 -8.42 -7.45 -11.67
C CYS A 89 -8.80 -8.28 -10.44
N VAL A 90 -8.08 -9.39 -10.25
CA VAL A 90 -8.17 -10.22 -9.05
C VAL A 90 -6.81 -10.24 -8.37
N ILE A 91 -6.81 -9.93 -7.09
CA ILE A 91 -5.65 -10.06 -6.22
C ILE A 91 -5.82 -11.34 -5.42
N LYS A 92 -4.89 -12.27 -5.57
CA LYS A 92 -4.88 -13.54 -4.87
C LYS A 92 -3.76 -13.54 -3.84
N ASN A 93 -4.09 -13.88 -2.60
CA ASN A 93 -3.14 -14.10 -1.53
C ASN A 93 -3.21 -15.57 -1.10
N THR A 94 -2.10 -16.29 -1.29
CA THR A 94 -1.99 -17.69 -0.90
C THR A 94 -0.76 -17.87 -0.02
N ALA A 95 -0.99 -18.16 1.27
CA ALA A 95 0.03 -18.29 2.30
C ALA A 95 0.99 -17.08 2.36
N GLY A 96 0.46 -15.88 2.15
CA GLY A 96 1.22 -14.62 2.12
C GLY A 96 1.88 -14.29 0.78
N LYS A 97 1.86 -15.18 -0.21
CA LYS A 97 2.30 -14.86 -1.58
C LYS A 97 1.15 -14.16 -2.30
N VAL A 98 1.32 -12.87 -2.60
CA VAL A 98 0.30 -12.07 -3.26
C VAL A 98 0.61 -11.93 -4.75
N SER A 99 -0.40 -12.15 -5.59
CA SER A 99 -0.33 -11.93 -7.03
C SER A 99 -1.55 -11.18 -7.52
N ILE A 100 -1.37 -10.32 -8.52
CA ILE A 100 -2.42 -9.61 -9.22
C ILE A 100 -2.59 -10.19 -10.62
N THR A 101 -3.84 -10.38 -11.03
CA THR A 101 -4.19 -10.86 -12.37
C THR A 101 -5.15 -9.88 -13.02
N PRO A 102 -4.78 -9.21 -14.12
CA PRO A 102 -5.70 -8.36 -14.87
C PRO A 102 -6.81 -9.21 -15.50
N LEU A 103 -8.02 -8.64 -15.60
CA LEU A 103 -9.14 -9.29 -16.26
C LEU A 103 -9.38 -8.66 -17.63
N ARG A 104 -9.49 -9.50 -18.66
CA ARG A 104 -9.78 -9.07 -20.05
C ARG A 104 -8.81 -7.97 -20.51
N GLU A 105 -9.33 -6.87 -21.06
CA GLU A 105 -8.54 -5.72 -21.51
C GLU A 105 -8.40 -4.62 -20.45
N ALA A 106 -8.62 -4.93 -19.18
CA ALA A 106 -8.45 -3.97 -18.09
C ALA A 106 -6.97 -3.62 -17.90
N LYS A 107 -6.62 -2.36 -18.15
CA LYS A 107 -5.25 -1.86 -18.07
C LYS A 107 -4.76 -1.83 -16.63
N THR A 108 -3.90 -2.79 -16.29
CA THR A 108 -3.21 -2.90 -15.01
C THR A 108 -1.71 -2.76 -15.22
N TYR A 109 -1.07 -1.93 -14.41
CA TYR A 109 0.36 -1.68 -14.47
C TYR A 109 1.02 -2.01 -13.14
N VAL A 110 2.22 -2.59 -13.19
CA VAL A 110 3.07 -2.83 -12.03
C VAL A 110 4.44 -2.22 -12.30
N ASN A 111 4.87 -1.27 -11.47
CA ASN A 111 6.10 -0.48 -11.64
C ASN A 111 6.24 0.09 -13.06
N GLY A 112 5.17 0.72 -13.56
CA GLY A 112 5.07 1.30 -14.90
C GLY A 112 4.79 0.29 -16.04
N LYS A 113 5.00 -1.01 -15.85
CA LYS A 113 4.82 -2.01 -16.93
C LYS A 113 3.38 -2.51 -16.99
N CYS A 114 2.77 -2.48 -18.17
CA CYS A 114 1.46 -3.10 -18.39
C CYS A 114 1.60 -4.61 -18.28
N ILE A 115 0.80 -5.23 -17.41
CA ILE A 115 0.78 -6.68 -17.23
C ILE A 115 -0.43 -7.28 -17.95
N LEU A 116 -0.25 -8.49 -18.49
CA LEU A 116 -1.32 -9.28 -19.12
C LEU A 116 -1.55 -10.61 -18.40
N ASP A 117 -0.51 -11.13 -17.75
CA ASP A 117 -0.52 -12.40 -17.03
C ASP A 117 -0.45 -12.20 -15.51
N PRO A 118 -0.83 -13.22 -14.71
CA PRO A 118 -0.68 -13.19 -13.26
C PRO A 118 0.73 -12.79 -12.83
N THR A 119 0.83 -11.69 -12.10
CA THR A 119 2.10 -11.10 -11.66
C THR A 119 2.19 -11.11 -10.13
N VAL A 120 3.29 -11.65 -9.60
CA VAL A 120 3.54 -11.66 -8.15
C VAL A 120 3.97 -10.26 -7.70
N LEU A 121 3.34 -9.76 -6.64
CA LEU A 121 3.65 -8.46 -6.06
C LEU A 121 4.66 -8.58 -4.92
N GLN A 122 5.59 -7.64 -4.86
CA GLN A 122 6.62 -7.51 -3.82
C GLN A 122 6.44 -6.23 -3.01
N HIS A 123 6.88 -6.24 -1.76
CA HIS A 123 6.82 -5.03 -0.93
C HIS A 123 7.44 -3.81 -1.64
N GLY A 124 6.65 -2.76 -1.83
CA GLY A 124 7.05 -1.52 -2.46
C GLY A 124 6.66 -1.36 -3.92
N ASP A 125 6.10 -2.40 -4.55
CA ASP A 125 5.59 -2.31 -5.91
C ASP A 125 4.49 -1.25 -6.04
N ARG A 126 4.54 -0.50 -7.13
CA ARG A 126 3.52 0.48 -7.52
C ARG A 126 2.54 -0.17 -8.48
N VAL A 127 1.28 -0.25 -8.08
CA VAL A 127 0.20 -0.81 -8.89
C VAL A 127 -0.64 0.35 -9.40
N VAL A 128 -0.84 0.44 -10.71
CA VAL A 128 -1.74 1.43 -11.33
C VAL A 128 -2.87 0.71 -12.02
N LEU A 129 -4.10 1.04 -11.67
CA LEU A 129 -5.33 0.48 -12.27
C LEU A 129 -6.02 1.57 -13.07
N GLY A 130 -6.40 1.27 -14.32
CA GLY A 130 -7.07 2.23 -15.21
C GLY A 130 -6.21 3.41 -15.69
N GLY A 131 -5.05 3.66 -15.07
CA GLY A 131 -4.16 4.80 -15.35
C GLY A 131 -4.37 6.00 -14.43
N ASP A 132 -5.39 5.94 -13.58
CA ASP A 132 -5.85 6.99 -12.67
C ASP A 132 -5.83 6.58 -11.20
N HIS A 133 -5.83 5.27 -10.89
CA HIS A 133 -5.76 4.78 -9.51
C HIS A 133 -4.35 4.25 -9.19
N TYR A 134 -3.65 4.95 -8.30
CA TYR A 134 -2.27 4.64 -7.94
C TYR A 134 -2.21 4.03 -6.55
N PHE A 135 -1.65 2.83 -6.46
CA PHE A 135 -1.47 2.12 -5.21
C PHE A 135 -0.02 1.74 -4.98
N ARG A 136 0.37 1.68 -3.71
CA ARG A 136 1.60 1.04 -3.26
C ARG A 136 1.28 -0.24 -2.52
N PHE A 137 1.84 -1.35 -2.98
CA PHE A 137 1.73 -2.62 -2.28
C PHE A 137 2.73 -2.71 -1.13
N ASN A 138 2.26 -3.09 0.04
CA ASN A 138 3.06 -3.32 1.23
C ASN A 138 2.92 -4.77 1.67
N HIS A 139 4.04 -5.49 1.79
CA HIS A 139 4.06 -6.81 2.42
C HIS A 139 5.00 -6.87 3.64
N PRO A 140 4.50 -6.62 4.86
CA PRO A 140 5.34 -6.45 6.05
C PRO A 140 6.07 -7.73 6.53
N VAL A 141 5.59 -8.93 6.15
CA VAL A 141 6.25 -10.20 6.50
C VAL A 141 7.51 -10.45 5.65
N GLU A 142 7.51 -10.04 4.37
CA GLU A 142 8.70 -10.07 3.52
C GLU A 142 9.80 -9.14 4.06
N VAL A 143 9.42 -7.95 4.54
CA VAL A 143 10.35 -7.00 5.19
C VAL A 143 11.00 -7.59 6.45
N GLN A 144 10.28 -8.40 7.23
CA GLN A 144 10.84 -9.08 8.41
C GLN A 144 11.75 -10.26 8.04
N LYS A 145 11.47 -10.99 6.96
CA LYS A 145 12.34 -12.08 6.48
C LYS A 145 13.66 -11.51 5.95
N PHE A 146 13.62 -10.41 5.19
CA PHE A 146 14.83 -9.77 4.64
C PHE A 146 15.79 -9.29 5.74
N ARG A 147 15.25 -8.74 6.85
CA ARG A 147 16.02 -8.31 8.02
C ARG A 147 16.74 -9.43 8.78
N ARG A 148 16.33 -10.69 8.63
CA ARG A 148 16.96 -11.83 9.33
C ARG A 148 18.08 -12.50 8.54
N THR A 149 18.16 -12.27 7.23
CA THR A 149 19.09 -13.02 6.34
C THR A 149 20.33 -12.20 5.95
N SER A 150 20.37 -10.89 6.19
CA SER A 150 21.50 -10.03 5.81
C SER A 150 22.07 -9.25 7.00
N CYS A 151 23.02 -9.87 7.70
CA CYS A 151 24.07 -9.14 8.40
C CYS A 151 25.10 -8.66 7.35
N GLY A 152 25.03 -7.39 6.95
CA GLY A 152 26.06 -6.76 6.11
C GLY A 152 25.48 -5.91 4.97
N THR A 153 25.50 -4.60 5.19
CA THR A 153 25.63 -3.52 4.19
C THR A 153 24.90 -3.68 2.85
N THR A 154 23.71 -3.06 2.72
CA THR A 154 23.31 -2.32 1.51
C THR A 154 22.19 -1.32 1.83
N LEU A 155 22.50 -0.03 1.71
CA LEU A 155 21.56 1.10 1.72
C LEU A 155 21.03 1.33 0.29
N LEU A 156 20.11 0.53 -0.27
CA LEU A 156 19.55 0.76 -1.63
C LEU A 156 18.21 -0.03 -1.71
N HIS A 157 16.99 0.47 -1.96
CA HIS A 157 16.46 1.66 -2.63
C HIS A 157 15.32 2.25 -1.78
N ASP A 158 15.50 3.46 -1.25
CA ASP A 158 14.41 4.28 -0.71
C ASP A 158 14.37 5.57 -1.54
N GLY A 159 14.16 5.43 -2.85
CA GLY A 159 13.83 6.58 -3.70
C GLY A 159 12.45 7.14 -3.33
N PRO A 160 12.09 8.38 -3.73
CA PRO A 160 10.79 8.98 -3.40
C PRO A 160 9.66 8.03 -3.81
N LYS A 161 8.85 7.58 -2.84
CA LYS A 161 7.79 6.55 -3.01
C LYS A 161 6.43 7.21 -3.23
N ASP A 162 6.46 8.32 -3.95
CA ASP A 162 5.38 9.29 -4.00
C ASP A 162 4.62 9.15 -5.32
N PHE A 163 3.40 9.68 -5.34
CA PHE A 163 2.51 9.68 -6.51
C PHE A 163 3.24 10.12 -7.80
N GLU A 164 4.07 11.16 -7.70
CA GLU A 164 4.83 11.71 -8.82
C GLU A 164 5.81 10.69 -9.45
N PHE A 165 6.40 9.81 -8.64
CA PHE A 165 7.28 8.76 -9.13
C PHE A 165 6.51 7.69 -9.91
N ALA A 166 5.37 7.26 -9.39
CA ALA A 166 4.50 6.30 -10.05
C ALA A 166 3.97 6.84 -11.40
N LYS A 167 3.59 8.11 -11.42
CA LYS A 167 3.14 8.82 -12.63
C LYS A 167 4.24 8.90 -13.69
N ASN A 168 5.47 9.23 -13.29
CA ASN A 168 6.61 9.30 -14.21
C ASN A 168 6.96 7.94 -14.81
N GLU A 169 6.94 6.86 -14.02
CA GLU A 169 7.19 5.51 -14.55
C GLU A 169 6.15 5.10 -15.59
N LEU A 170 4.87 5.40 -15.36
CA LEU A 170 3.81 5.12 -16.32
C LEU A 170 4.01 5.89 -17.63
N LEU A 171 4.46 7.15 -17.54
CA LEU A 171 4.71 7.99 -18.71
C LEU A 171 5.88 7.49 -19.57
N ILE A 172 6.92 6.92 -18.95
CA ILE A 172 8.10 6.37 -19.65
C ILE A 172 7.78 5.02 -20.32
N ALA A 173 6.77 4.30 -19.83
CA ALA A 173 6.39 2.99 -20.34
C ALA A 173 5.40 3.03 -21.52
N GLN A 174 4.94 4.21 -21.92
CA GLN A 174 4.11 4.44 -23.12
C GLN A 174 4.97 4.77 -24.34
#